data_AF-A0A4Q3J849-F1
#
_entry.id   AF-A0A4Q3J849-F1
#
_cell.length_a   1.000
_cell.length_b   1.000
_cell.length_c   1.000
_cell.angle_alpha   90.00
_cell.angle_beta   90.00
_cell.angle_gamma   90.00
#
_symmetry.space_group_name_H-M   'P 1'
#
loop_
_entity.id
_entity.type
_entity.pdbx_description
1 polymer ?
#
loop_
_entity_poly.entity_id
_entity_poly.type
_entity_poly.pdbx_seq_one_letter_code
_entity_poly.pdbx_strand_id
1 'polypeptide(L)'
;MRVSFCLPALLALATAGCSPPQARPAGPDAPVAFSATDQARFAEDLSRRTFDYFWDTTTADTCLAPDRWPSNPFSSVAATGFAITAYAVGAERGYVSREQAAARTLRCMEFYHDAPQGPAASGVTGYKGFFYHFLKNDSGHR
;
A
#
# COMPACT_ATOMS: atom_id res chain seq x y z
N MET A 1 1.82 15.85 82.78
CA MET A 1 1.24 17.11 82.29
C MET A 1 1.70 17.33 80.85
N ARG A 2 0.76 17.41 79.89
CA ARG A 2 0.87 17.85 78.46
C ARG A 2 2.00 17.30 77.55
N VAL A 3 1.75 17.45 76.24
CA VAL A 3 2.28 16.70 75.07
C VAL A 3 3.08 17.64 74.13
N SER A 4 3.76 17.06 73.10
CA SER A 4 4.35 17.69 71.88
C SER A 4 5.72 18.36 72.05
N PHE A 5 6.65 18.42 71.07
CA PHE A 5 6.75 18.00 69.63
C PHE A 5 8.25 17.63 69.34
N CYS A 6 8.76 17.12 68.20
CA CYS A 6 8.26 16.86 66.83
C CYS A 6 9.09 15.75 66.09
N LEU A 7 8.78 15.54 64.79
CA LEU A 7 9.56 14.98 63.63
C LEU A 7 10.87 14.18 63.86
N PRO A 8 11.03 13.04 63.15
CA PRO A 8 11.50 13.10 61.76
C PRO A 8 10.78 12.14 60.78
N ALA A 9 11.41 11.90 59.61
CA ALA A 9 11.03 10.98 58.53
C ALA A 9 9.97 11.46 57.54
N LEU A 10 10.44 12.08 56.45
CA LEU A 10 9.69 12.28 55.21
C LEU A 10 10.61 12.01 54.01
N LEU A 11 10.85 10.72 53.74
CA LEU A 11 11.41 10.24 52.47
C LEU A 11 11.02 8.76 52.27
N ALA A 12 10.90 8.36 51.00
CA ALA A 12 10.51 7.02 50.51
C ALA A 12 9.03 6.60 50.70
N LEU A 13 8.20 6.88 49.69
CA LEU A 13 7.06 6.04 49.26
C LEU A 13 6.47 6.57 47.93
N ALA A 14 7.02 6.14 46.79
CA ALA A 14 6.51 6.49 45.45
C ALA A 14 6.92 5.47 44.37
N THR A 15 6.74 4.16 44.62
CA THR A 15 7.04 3.08 43.64
C THR A 15 5.90 2.05 43.48
N ALA A 16 4.71 2.31 44.02
CA ALA A 16 3.53 1.47 43.88
C ALA A 16 2.51 2.12 42.93
N GLY A 17 2.69 1.93 41.62
CA GLY A 17 1.83 2.60 40.62
C GLY A 17 1.70 1.97 39.24
N CYS A 18 2.46 0.92 38.90
CA CYS A 18 2.40 0.28 37.58
C CYS A 18 2.36 -1.26 37.70
N SER A 19 1.17 -1.81 37.99
CA SER A 19 0.87 -3.19 37.64
C SER A 19 0.19 -3.20 36.27
N PRO A 20 0.68 -3.95 35.26
CA PRO A 20 -0.04 -4.10 34.01
C PRO A 20 -1.39 -4.79 34.28
N PRO A 21 -2.47 -4.41 33.56
CA PRO A 21 -3.77 -5.06 33.75
C PRO A 21 -3.66 -6.55 33.41
N GLN A 22 -3.98 -7.41 34.37
CA GLN A 22 -3.87 -8.85 34.18
C GLN A 22 -4.93 -9.30 33.15
N ALA A 23 -4.45 -9.85 32.04
CA ALA A 23 -5.32 -10.32 30.96
C ALA A 23 -6.28 -11.39 31.50
N ARG A 24 -7.59 -11.20 31.28
CA ARG A 24 -8.58 -12.25 31.58
C ARG A 24 -8.31 -13.46 30.67
N PRO A 25 -8.41 -14.70 31.18
CA PRO A 25 -8.36 -15.87 30.33
C PRO A 25 -9.47 -15.80 29.28
N ALA A 26 -9.13 -16.17 28.05
CA ALA A 26 -10.06 -16.21 26.94
C ALA A 26 -11.18 -17.23 27.20
N GLY A 27 -12.43 -16.84 26.93
CA GLY A 27 -13.58 -17.76 26.98
C GLY A 27 -13.55 -18.78 25.83
N PRO A 28 -14.38 -19.83 25.87
CA PRO A 28 -14.41 -20.87 24.84
C PRO A 28 -14.75 -20.34 23.44
N ASP A 29 -15.53 -19.24 23.36
CA ASP A 29 -15.92 -18.58 22.11
C ASP A 29 -15.03 -17.37 21.75
N ALA A 30 -13.87 -17.20 22.41
CA ALA A 30 -12.97 -16.10 22.09
C ALA A 30 -12.37 -16.28 20.68
N PRO A 31 -12.32 -15.21 19.86
CA PRO A 31 -11.73 -15.31 18.54
C PRO A 31 -10.24 -15.70 18.64
N VAL A 32 -9.81 -16.65 17.81
CA VAL A 32 -8.42 -17.10 17.75
C VAL A 32 -7.55 -15.92 17.34
N ALA A 33 -6.75 -15.42 18.29
CA ALA A 33 -5.80 -14.35 18.02
C ALA A 33 -4.61 -14.90 17.21
N PHE A 34 -4.44 -14.42 15.98
CA PHE A 34 -3.26 -14.71 15.17
C PHE A 34 -1.99 -14.20 15.87
N SER A 35 -0.92 -14.98 15.89
CA SER A 35 0.35 -14.51 16.45
C SER A 35 0.93 -13.37 15.60
N ALA A 36 1.81 -12.54 16.18
CA ALA A 36 2.50 -11.50 15.42
C ALA A 36 3.27 -12.07 14.20
N THR A 37 3.81 -13.28 14.32
CA THR A 37 4.47 -14.00 13.23
C THR A 37 3.48 -14.42 12.14
N ASP A 38 2.26 -14.85 12.48
CA ASP A 38 1.23 -15.19 11.51
C ASP A 38 0.73 -13.97 10.76
N GLN A 39 0.49 -12.87 11.48
CA GLN A 39 0.10 -11.58 10.90
C GLN A 39 1.18 -11.06 9.94
N ALA A 40 2.46 -11.14 10.31
CA ALA A 40 3.57 -10.74 9.45
C ALA A 40 3.68 -11.62 8.18
N ARG A 41 3.56 -12.95 8.31
CA ARG A 41 3.56 -13.86 7.16
C ARG A 41 2.39 -13.61 6.21
N PHE A 42 1.19 -13.38 6.75
CA PHE A 42 0.01 -13.04 5.95
C PHE A 42 0.16 -11.68 5.25
N ALA A 43 0.65 -10.66 5.95
CA ALA A 43 0.88 -9.35 5.35
C ALA A 43 1.92 -9.38 4.23
N GLU A 44 2.96 -10.22 4.35
CA GLU A 44 3.96 -10.44 3.32
C GLU A 44 3.39 -11.19 2.09
N ASP A 45 2.67 -12.29 2.29
CA ASP A 45 1.99 -13.04 1.22
C ASP A 45 0.95 -12.18 0.47
N LEU A 46 0.17 -11.38 1.20
CA LEU A 46 -0.76 -10.42 0.61
C LEU A 46 -0.03 -9.34 -0.19
N SER A 47 1.06 -8.77 0.35
CA SER A 47 1.88 -7.77 -0.35
C SER A 47 2.50 -8.33 -1.63
N ARG A 48 3.00 -9.57 -1.59
CA ARG A 48 3.55 -10.32 -2.72
C ARG A 48 2.51 -10.43 -3.84
N ARG A 49 1.33 -10.99 -3.54
CA ARG A 49 0.25 -11.21 -4.50
C ARG A 49 -0.35 -9.92 -5.05
N THR A 50 -0.46 -8.86 -4.23
CA THR A 50 -0.92 -7.55 -4.68
C THR A 50 0.09 -6.90 -5.63
N PHE A 51 1.40 -7.07 -5.40
CA PHE A 51 2.40 -6.66 -6.39
C PHE A 51 2.28 -7.49 -7.67
N ASP A 52 2.17 -8.82 -7.56
CA ASP A 52 2.14 -9.74 -8.71
C ASP A 52 0.95 -9.42 -9.62
N TYR A 53 -0.20 -9.03 -9.06
CA TYR A 53 -1.32 -8.48 -9.84
C TYR A 53 -0.88 -7.35 -10.77
N PHE A 54 -0.24 -6.29 -10.25
CA PHE A 54 0.17 -5.16 -11.07
C PHE A 54 1.33 -5.51 -12.00
N TRP A 55 2.26 -6.35 -11.55
CA TRP A 55 3.44 -6.76 -12.31
C TRP A 55 3.11 -7.70 -13.48
N ASP A 56 2.10 -8.57 -13.34
CA ASP A 56 1.76 -9.56 -14.37
C ASP A 56 0.65 -9.06 -15.30
N THR A 57 -0.29 -8.23 -14.82
CA THR A 57 -1.47 -7.83 -15.60
C THR A 57 -1.36 -6.47 -16.31
N THR A 58 -0.43 -5.60 -15.89
CA THR A 58 -0.19 -4.30 -16.56
C THR A 58 0.76 -4.49 -17.75
N THR A 59 0.42 -4.01 -18.96
CA THR A 59 1.35 -4.10 -20.11
C THR A 59 2.69 -3.43 -19.83
N ALA A 60 3.80 -4.13 -20.07
CA ALA A 60 5.14 -3.60 -19.79
C ALA A 60 5.59 -2.49 -20.75
N ASP A 61 4.98 -2.38 -21.94
CA ASP A 61 5.36 -1.40 -22.97
C ASP A 61 4.54 -0.10 -22.85
N THR A 62 3.25 -0.19 -22.50
CA THR A 62 2.32 0.96 -22.45
C THR A 62 1.83 1.33 -21.04
N CYS A 63 2.10 0.49 -20.04
CA CYS A 63 1.70 0.73 -18.64
C CYS A 63 0.18 0.94 -18.43
N LEU A 64 -0.63 0.37 -19.33
CA LEU A 64 -2.09 0.40 -19.28
C LEU A 64 -2.57 -0.66 -18.29
N ALA A 65 -2.71 -0.28 -17.02
CA ALA A 65 -3.10 -1.20 -15.96
C ALA A 65 -4.61 -1.50 -16.04
N PRO A 66 -5.03 -2.78 -16.00
CA PRO A 66 -6.43 -3.14 -16.10
C PRO A 66 -7.24 -2.58 -14.93
N ASP A 67 -8.43 -2.04 -15.24
CA ASP A 67 -9.38 -1.59 -14.21
C ASP A 67 -9.86 -2.74 -13.31
N ARG A 68 -9.94 -3.96 -13.88
CA ARG A 68 -10.32 -5.19 -13.18
C ARG A 68 -9.76 -6.43 -13.88
N TRP A 69 -9.82 -7.57 -13.20
CA TRP A 69 -9.34 -8.87 -13.67
C TRP A 69 -10.29 -9.99 -13.22
N PRO A 70 -10.43 -11.12 -13.95
CA PRO A 70 -9.74 -11.52 -15.18
C PRO A 70 -10.31 -10.91 -16.47
N SER A 71 -11.49 -10.27 -16.44
CA SER A 71 -12.00 -9.54 -17.60
C SER A 71 -11.23 -8.23 -17.77
N ASN A 72 -10.46 -8.07 -18.84
CA ASN A 72 -9.73 -6.82 -19.12
C ASN A 72 -10.30 -6.07 -20.35
N PRO A 73 -11.46 -5.39 -20.22
CA PRO A 73 -12.08 -4.64 -21.34
C PRO A 73 -11.42 -3.28 -21.60
N PHE A 74 -10.78 -2.69 -20.59
CA PHE A 74 -10.12 -1.38 -20.63
C PHE A 74 -9.20 -1.22 -19.42
N SER A 75 -8.26 -0.29 -19.55
CA SER A 75 -7.35 0.14 -18.49
C SER A 75 -7.89 1.36 -17.76
N SER A 76 -7.41 1.60 -16.55
CA SER A 76 -7.74 2.77 -15.74
C SER A 76 -6.49 3.54 -15.35
N VAL A 77 -6.47 4.85 -15.58
CA VAL A 77 -5.32 5.71 -15.19
C VAL A 77 -5.09 5.70 -13.68
N ALA A 78 -6.16 5.52 -12.88
CA ALA A 78 -6.04 5.36 -11.44
C ALA A 78 -5.34 4.03 -11.08
N ALA A 79 -5.69 2.94 -11.77
CA ALA A 79 -5.01 1.65 -11.62
C ALA A 79 -3.53 1.73 -12.04
N THR A 80 -3.20 2.49 -13.08
CA THR A 80 -1.82 2.73 -13.51
C THR A 80 -1.01 3.46 -12.43
N GLY A 81 -1.60 4.45 -11.74
CA GLY A 81 -0.96 5.11 -10.59
C GLY A 81 -0.63 4.14 -9.46
N PHE A 82 -1.53 3.18 -9.17
CA PHE A 82 -1.25 2.11 -8.22
C PHE A 82 -0.20 1.11 -8.73
N ALA A 83 -0.17 0.78 -10.03
CA ALA A 83 0.84 -0.09 -10.62
C ALA A 83 2.26 0.48 -10.49
N ILE A 84 2.44 1.77 -10.81
CA ILE A 84 3.73 2.49 -10.66
C ILE A 84 4.16 2.50 -9.18
N THR A 85 3.20 2.70 -8.26
CA THR A 85 3.47 2.64 -6.82
C THR A 85 3.90 1.23 -6.37
N ALA A 86 3.24 0.19 -6.90
CA ALA A 86 3.61 -1.20 -6.63
C ALA A 86 5.03 -1.52 -7.13
N TYR A 87 5.46 -1.00 -8.28
CA TYR A 87 6.83 -1.20 -8.78
C TYR A 87 7.90 -0.71 -7.79
N ALA A 88 7.70 0.47 -7.18
CA ALA A 88 8.59 0.97 -6.14
C ALA A 88 8.59 0.09 -4.89
N VAL A 89 7.41 -0.33 -4.41
CA VAL A 89 7.28 -1.28 -3.27
C VAL A 89 7.99 -2.60 -3.57
N GLY A 90 7.92 -3.10 -4.81
CA GLY A 90 8.56 -4.35 -5.21
C GLY A 90 10.08 -4.27 -5.28
N ALA A 91 10.65 -3.13 -5.66
CA ALA A 91 12.09 -2.91 -5.56
C ALA A 91 12.56 -2.95 -4.10
N GLU A 92 11.91 -2.20 -3.21
CA GLU A 92 12.27 -2.12 -1.78
C GLU A 92 12.08 -3.45 -1.04
N ARG A 93 11.10 -4.28 -1.45
CA ARG A 93 10.87 -5.62 -0.88
C ARG A 93 11.66 -6.74 -1.57
N GLY A 94 12.50 -6.44 -2.57
CA GLY A 94 13.27 -7.44 -3.30
C GLY A 94 12.45 -8.40 -4.15
N TYR A 95 11.22 -8.00 -4.52
CA TYR A 95 10.31 -8.75 -5.39
C TYR A 95 10.79 -8.76 -6.85
N VAL A 96 11.40 -7.65 -7.26
CA VAL A 96 12.08 -7.42 -8.52
C VAL A 96 13.33 -6.58 -8.25
N SER A 97 14.28 -6.55 -9.17
CA SER A 97 15.44 -5.66 -9.05
C SER A 97 15.00 -4.19 -9.18
N ARG A 98 15.79 -3.29 -8.59
CA ARG A 98 15.57 -1.84 -8.70
C ARG A 98 15.62 -1.38 -10.16
N GLU A 99 16.47 -1.99 -10.97
CA GLU A 99 16.63 -1.72 -12.40
C GLU A 99 15.39 -2.16 -13.18
N GLN A 100 14.80 -3.33 -12.85
CA GLN A 100 13.56 -3.81 -13.46
C GLN A 100 12.38 -2.87 -13.15
N ALA A 101 12.23 -2.45 -11.89
CA ALA A 101 11.19 -1.51 -11.48
C ALA A 101 11.39 -0.12 -12.12
N ALA A 102 12.62 0.38 -12.16
CA ALA A 102 12.95 1.68 -12.77
C ALA A 102 12.72 1.67 -14.29
N ALA A 103 13.18 0.63 -15.01
CA ALA A 103 12.97 0.51 -16.46
C ALA A 103 11.47 0.44 -16.81
N ARG A 104 10.68 -0.33 -16.06
CA ARG A 104 9.23 -0.41 -16.28
C ARG A 104 8.52 0.91 -15.97
N THR A 105 8.94 1.60 -14.91
CA THR A 105 8.42 2.93 -14.56
C THR A 105 8.77 3.97 -15.64
N LEU A 106 9.98 3.93 -16.19
CA LEU A 106 10.40 4.82 -17.27
C LEU A 106 9.49 4.64 -18.51
N ARG A 107 9.22 3.39 -18.92
CA ARG A 107 8.28 3.12 -20.03
C ARG A 107 6.88 3.66 -19.79
N CYS A 108 6.38 3.60 -18.55
CA CYS A 108 5.12 4.27 -18.18
C CYS A 108 5.19 5.78 -18.48
N MET A 109 6.27 6.44 -18.06
CA MET A 109 6.42 7.89 -18.26
C MET A 109 6.56 8.25 -19.73
N GLU A 110 7.36 7.50 -20.50
CA GLU A 110 7.52 7.67 -21.95
C GLU A 110 6.16 7.53 -22.67
N PHE A 111 5.42 6.46 -22.38
CA PHE A 111 4.09 6.25 -22.97
C PHE A 111 3.13 7.42 -22.69
N TYR A 112 2.98 7.83 -21.44
CA TYR A 112 2.05 8.91 -21.07
C TYR A 112 2.54 10.31 -21.46
N HIS A 113 3.85 10.50 -21.71
CA HIS A 113 4.42 11.73 -22.25
C HIS A 113 4.09 11.91 -23.73
N ASP A 114 4.28 10.85 -24.53
CA ASP A 114 4.05 10.87 -25.98
C ASP A 114 2.57 10.64 -26.37
N ALA A 115 1.73 10.23 -25.42
CA ALA A 115 0.32 9.90 -25.64
C ALA A 115 -0.50 11.10 -26.19
N PRO A 116 -1.31 10.92 -27.25
CA PRO A 116 -2.02 12.03 -27.91
C PRO A 116 -2.95 12.81 -26.96
N GLN A 117 -2.79 14.13 -26.97
CA GLN A 117 -3.60 15.08 -26.19
C GLN A 117 -4.48 15.93 -27.11
N GLY A 118 -5.75 16.15 -26.77
CA GLY A 118 -6.60 17.04 -27.56
C GLY A 118 -8.07 17.11 -27.12
N PRO A 119 -8.86 18.02 -27.72
CA PRO A 119 -10.29 18.17 -27.42
C PRO A 119 -11.19 17.14 -28.13
N ALA A 120 -10.61 16.17 -28.86
CA ALA A 120 -11.34 15.17 -29.60
C ALA A 120 -12.07 14.19 -28.66
N ALA A 121 -13.22 13.65 -29.10
CA ALA A 121 -14.02 12.72 -28.30
C ALA A 121 -13.40 11.31 -28.20
N SER A 122 -12.49 10.96 -29.12
CA SER A 122 -11.79 9.67 -29.22
C SER A 122 -10.46 9.86 -29.95
N GLY A 123 -9.58 8.85 -29.91
CA GLY A 123 -8.25 8.92 -30.54
C GLY A 123 -7.26 9.82 -29.78
N VAL A 124 -7.56 10.12 -28.52
CA VAL A 124 -6.73 10.87 -27.59
C VAL A 124 -6.74 10.18 -26.23
N THR A 125 -5.64 10.28 -25.50
CA THR A 125 -5.43 9.72 -24.15
C THR A 125 -5.76 10.73 -23.07
N GLY A 126 -5.70 12.04 -23.39
CA GLY A 126 -6.01 13.09 -22.44
C GLY A 126 -6.25 14.47 -23.07
N TYR A 127 -6.43 15.46 -22.20
CA TYR A 127 -6.56 16.86 -22.57
C TYR A 127 -5.95 17.78 -21.50
N LYS A 128 -5.14 18.75 -21.92
CA LYS A 128 -4.48 19.76 -21.06
C LYS A 128 -3.67 19.16 -19.89
N GLY A 129 -3.02 18.01 -20.11
CA GLY A 129 -2.18 17.34 -19.10
C GLY A 129 -2.97 16.47 -18.12
N PHE A 130 -4.29 16.34 -18.28
CA PHE A 130 -5.11 15.34 -17.59
C PHE A 130 -5.38 14.17 -18.53
N PHE A 131 -5.30 12.94 -18.04
CA PHE A 131 -5.66 11.75 -18.81
C PHE A 131 -7.11 11.32 -18.55
N TYR A 132 -7.76 10.69 -19.55
CA TYR A 132 -9.11 10.16 -19.37
C TYR A 132 -9.13 8.95 -18.43
N HIS A 133 -10.20 8.80 -17.66
CA HIS A 133 -10.32 7.75 -16.64
C HIS A 133 -10.06 6.35 -17.21
N PHE A 134 -10.72 6.00 -18.32
CA PHE A 134 -10.59 4.71 -18.99
C PHE A 134 -9.99 4.86 -20.38
N LEU A 135 -9.10 3.92 -20.73
CA LEU A 135 -8.39 3.89 -22.00
C LEU A 135 -8.42 2.47 -22.59
N LYS A 136 -8.45 2.37 -23.92
CA LYS A 136 -8.39 1.08 -24.64
C LYS A 136 -7.01 0.43 -24.45
N ASN A 137 -6.96 -0.87 -24.20
CA ASN A 137 -5.72 -1.59 -23.88
C ASN A 137 -4.74 -1.71 -25.06
N ASP A 138 -5.21 -1.54 -26.29
CA ASP A 138 -4.41 -1.66 -27.53
C ASP A 138 -3.63 -0.38 -27.88
N SER A 139 -4.17 0.77 -27.51
CA SER A 139 -3.77 2.08 -28.03
C SER A 139 -3.67 3.17 -26.96
N GLY A 140 -4.24 2.93 -25.78
CA GLY A 140 -4.37 3.92 -24.71
C GLY A 140 -5.21 5.14 -25.11
N HIS A 141 -6.04 5.06 -26.15
CA HIS A 141 -7.00 6.10 -26.49
C HIS A 141 -8.34 5.89 -25.78
N ARG A 142 -9.10 6.98 -25.63
CA ARG A 142 -10.54 6.93 -25.40
C ARG A 142 -11.29 6.46 -26.65
#